data_AF-A0A938IKD4-F1
#
_entry.id   AF-A0A938IKD4-F1
#
_cell.length_a   1.000
_cell.length_b   1.000
_cell.length_c   1.000
_cell.angle_alpha   90.00
_cell.angle_beta   90.00
_cell.angle_gamma   90.00
#
_symmetry.space_group_name_H-M   'P 1'
#
loop_
_entity.id
_entity.type
_entity.pdbx_description
1 polymer ?
#
loop_
_entity_poly.entity_id
_entity_poly.type
_entity_poly.pdbx_seq_one_letter_code
_entity_poly.pdbx_strand_id
1 'polypeptide(L)'
;MRAAILGLTLVITGWSGADRPVGADEPSETWAVDPCPCGPSFLPLRVRCRVRQGFHGADFRDACRAHDRCYEIPCVNRAACDLGFLRDLLDACDASCRPAACRRVSRRMYAMVRLGGGIAIRAWRRSQG
;
A
#
# COMPACT_ATOMS: atom_id res chain seq x y z
N MET A 1 -33.55 47.36 19.83
CA MET A 1 -33.55 46.42 18.69
C MET A 1 -32.14 45.87 18.56
N ARG A 2 -31.95 44.56 18.72
CA ARG A 2 -30.64 43.89 18.64
C ARG A 2 -30.38 43.47 17.19
N ALA A 3 -29.23 43.84 16.64
CA ALA A 3 -28.64 43.14 15.51
C ALA A 3 -27.11 43.31 15.58
N ALA A 4 -26.44 42.26 16.05
CA ALA A 4 -25.01 42.10 15.96
C ALA A 4 -24.68 41.51 14.59
N ILE A 5 -23.66 42.04 13.90
CA ILE A 5 -23.02 41.35 12.78
C ILE A 5 -21.59 41.08 13.17
N LEU A 6 -21.32 39.79 13.25
CA LEU A 6 -20.08 39.16 13.65
C LEU A 6 -18.93 39.54 12.74
N GLY A 7 -17.80 39.87 13.37
CA GLY A 7 -16.48 39.85 12.74
C GLY A 7 -16.05 38.41 12.49
N LEU A 8 -15.64 38.12 11.26
CA LEU A 8 -15.01 36.85 10.88
C LEU A 8 -13.49 37.06 10.84
N THR A 9 -12.83 36.91 12.00
CA THR A 9 -11.37 36.75 12.05
C THR A 9 -11.04 35.31 11.64
N LEU A 10 -10.46 35.15 10.46
CA LEU A 10 -9.91 33.88 9.98
C LEU A 10 -8.59 33.61 10.74
N VAL A 11 -8.66 32.86 11.84
CA VAL A 11 -7.47 32.32 12.48
C VAL A 11 -7.08 31.05 11.72
N ILE A 12 -6.03 31.13 10.91
CA ILE A 12 -5.32 29.97 10.38
C ILE A 12 -4.52 29.34 11.53
N THR A 13 -5.21 28.54 12.35
CA THR A 13 -4.53 27.60 13.26
C THR A 13 -4.02 26.43 12.46
N GLY A 14 -2.73 26.12 12.66
CA GLY A 14 -2.02 25.05 12.00
C GLY A 14 -2.65 23.68 12.19
N TRP A 15 -2.37 22.80 11.23
CA TRP A 15 -2.76 21.41 11.25
C TRP A 15 -1.87 20.66 12.27
N SER A 16 -2.25 20.75 13.55
CA SER A 16 -1.79 19.85 14.58
C SER A 16 -2.73 18.65 14.61
N GLY A 17 -2.15 17.45 14.55
CA GLY A 17 -2.89 16.21 14.74
C GLY A 17 -3.65 16.23 16.05
N ALA A 18 -4.92 15.84 15.97
CA ALA A 18 -5.74 15.46 17.11
C ALA A 18 -6.62 14.29 16.65
N ASP A 19 -6.22 13.10 17.07
CA ASP A 19 -7.07 12.07 17.65
C ASP A 19 -8.38 11.77 16.92
N ARG A 20 -8.35 10.73 16.06
CA ARG A 20 -9.58 10.06 15.65
C ARG A 20 -10.09 9.23 16.84
N PRO A 21 -11.38 9.33 17.21
CA PRO A 21 -11.97 8.45 18.21
C PRO A 21 -11.91 7.00 17.72
N VAL A 22 -11.37 6.14 18.59
CA VAL A 22 -11.45 4.69 18.47
C VAL A 22 -12.91 4.29 18.59
N GLY A 23 -13.50 3.76 17.51
CA GLY A 23 -14.72 2.95 17.60
C GLY A 23 -15.98 3.48 16.90
N ALA A 24 -15.91 3.77 15.59
CA ALA A 24 -17.12 3.92 14.79
C ALA A 24 -16.93 3.44 13.33
N ASP A 25 -16.35 2.25 13.15
CA ASP A 25 -16.54 1.46 11.94
C ASP A 25 -16.72 0.00 12.37
N GLU A 26 -17.90 -0.55 12.08
CA GLU A 26 -18.30 -1.91 12.45
C GLU A 26 -17.32 -2.98 11.96
N PRO A 27 -17.11 -4.07 12.72
CA PRO A 27 -16.32 -5.20 12.26
C PRO A 27 -17.13 -6.00 11.23
N SER A 28 -16.98 -5.65 9.95
CA SER A 28 -17.35 -6.54 8.85
C SER A 28 -16.46 -7.78 8.94
N GLU A 29 -17.05 -8.90 9.39
CA GLU A 29 -16.62 -10.29 9.22
C GLU A 29 -15.12 -10.54 9.45
N THR A 30 -14.79 -11.05 10.65
CA THR A 30 -13.58 -11.82 10.97
C THR A 30 -12.41 -11.58 10.02
N TRP A 31 -11.50 -10.65 10.35
CA TRP A 31 -10.29 -10.45 9.58
C TRP A 31 -9.54 -11.78 9.45
N ALA A 32 -9.81 -12.50 8.36
CA ALA A 32 -8.89 -13.47 7.84
C ALA A 32 -7.65 -12.63 7.53
N VAL A 33 -6.69 -12.65 8.46
CA VAL A 33 -5.39 -12.04 8.26
C VAL A 33 -4.89 -12.66 6.97
N ASP A 34 -4.93 -11.88 5.89
CA ASP A 34 -4.46 -12.35 4.60
C ASP A 34 -3.02 -12.83 4.80
N PRO A 35 -2.76 -14.15 4.73
CA PRO A 35 -1.48 -14.69 5.15
C PRO A 35 -0.37 -14.31 4.15
N CYS A 36 -0.76 -13.87 2.95
CA CYS A 36 0.15 -13.56 1.85
C CYS A 36 -0.32 -12.27 1.14
N PRO A 37 -0.25 -11.10 1.82
CA PRO A 37 -0.80 -9.86 1.28
C PRO A 37 -0.07 -9.40 0.03
N CYS A 38 1.19 -9.81 -0.20
CA CYS A 38 1.90 -9.42 -1.41
C CYS A 38 1.31 -10.04 -2.67
N GLY A 39 0.90 -9.16 -3.59
CA GLY A 39 0.38 -9.50 -4.91
C GLY A 39 -1.14 -9.32 -4.96
N PRO A 40 -1.69 -9.01 -6.16
CA PRO A 40 -3.08 -8.61 -6.28
C PRO A 40 -4.05 -9.67 -5.78
N SER A 41 -5.11 -9.22 -5.10
CA SER A 41 -6.12 -10.07 -4.44
C SER A 41 -6.86 -11.00 -5.38
N PHE A 42 -6.96 -10.67 -6.68
CA PHE A 42 -7.56 -11.53 -7.70
C PHE A 42 -6.71 -12.77 -8.06
N LEU A 43 -5.42 -12.80 -7.67
CA LEU A 43 -4.58 -13.98 -7.89
C LEU A 43 -4.91 -15.07 -6.86
N PRO A 44 -4.87 -16.37 -7.24
CA PRO A 44 -5.05 -17.45 -6.28
C PRO A 44 -4.07 -17.35 -5.11
N LEU A 45 -4.50 -17.67 -3.89
CA LEU A 45 -3.69 -17.58 -2.69
C LEU A 45 -2.32 -18.28 -2.84
N ARG A 46 -2.31 -19.47 -3.46
CA ARG A 46 -1.08 -20.23 -3.78
C ARG A 46 -0.06 -19.47 -4.64
N VAL A 47 -0.52 -18.53 -5.47
CA VAL A 47 0.33 -17.69 -6.32
C VAL A 47 0.83 -16.49 -5.52
N ARG A 48 -0.07 -15.84 -4.75
CA ARG A 48 0.29 -14.71 -3.86
C ARG A 48 1.32 -15.13 -2.82
N CYS A 49 1.18 -16.32 -2.23
CA CYS A 49 2.16 -16.86 -1.29
C CYS A 49 3.53 -17.21 -1.88
N ARG A 50 3.67 -17.24 -3.22
CA ARG A 50 5.00 -17.36 -3.87
C ARG A 50 5.68 -16.01 -4.01
N VAL A 51 4.93 -14.92 -3.98
CA VAL A 51 5.50 -13.59 -3.84
C VAL A 51 6.14 -13.51 -2.46
N ARG A 52 7.32 -12.91 -2.43
CA ARG A 52 8.10 -12.84 -1.19
C ARG A 52 7.43 -11.88 -0.21
N GLN A 53 7.06 -12.40 0.95
CA GLN A 53 6.44 -11.62 2.03
C GLN A 53 7.49 -10.93 2.93
N GLY A 54 8.75 -11.34 2.86
CA GLY A 54 9.86 -10.79 3.65
C GLY A 54 11.21 -11.46 3.32
N PHE A 55 12.30 -11.02 3.94
CA PHE A 55 13.62 -11.60 3.72
C PHE A 55 14.58 -11.47 4.91
N HIS A 56 14.90 -12.60 5.55
CA HIS A 56 15.87 -12.69 6.66
C HIS A 56 15.67 -11.61 7.73
N GLY A 57 14.45 -11.45 8.24
CA GLY A 57 14.09 -10.44 9.25
C GLY A 57 13.40 -9.19 8.68
N ALA A 58 13.62 -8.87 7.40
CA ALA A 58 12.84 -7.82 6.74
C ALA A 58 11.40 -8.27 6.51
N ASP A 59 10.43 -7.40 6.79
CA ASP A 59 9.01 -7.58 6.50
C ASP A 59 8.61 -6.71 5.30
N PHE A 60 8.05 -7.32 4.25
CA PHE A 60 7.63 -6.61 3.04
C PHE A 60 6.12 -6.41 2.96
N ARG A 61 5.35 -6.94 3.92
CA ARG A 61 3.88 -6.96 3.85
C ARG A 61 3.28 -5.57 3.82
N ASP A 62 3.81 -4.63 4.59
CA ASP A 62 3.33 -3.25 4.62
C ASP A 62 3.62 -2.51 3.31
N ALA A 63 4.82 -2.68 2.75
CA ALA A 63 5.18 -2.15 1.43
C ALA A 63 4.24 -2.69 0.33
N CYS A 64 3.89 -3.98 0.37
CA CYS A 64 2.94 -4.57 -0.55
C CYS A 64 1.53 -3.98 -0.40
N ARG A 65 1.01 -3.84 0.82
CA ARG A 65 -0.31 -3.23 1.06
C ARG A 65 -0.36 -1.78 0.59
N ALA A 66 0.72 -1.02 0.81
CA ALA A 66 0.83 0.35 0.32
C ALA A 66 0.83 0.42 -1.22
N HIS A 67 1.55 -0.49 -1.88
CA HIS A 67 1.59 -0.60 -3.35
C HIS A 67 0.22 -0.93 -3.94
N ASP A 68 -0.45 -1.95 -3.39
CA ASP A 68 -1.78 -2.37 -3.86
C ASP A 68 -2.80 -1.23 -3.66
N ARG A 69 -2.79 -0.56 -2.50
CA ARG A 69 -3.65 0.62 -2.24
C ARG A 69 -3.35 1.76 -3.22
N CYS A 70 -2.09 1.99 -3.58
CA CYS A 70 -1.73 3.00 -4.58
C CYS A 70 -2.37 2.69 -5.94
N TYR A 71 -2.44 1.42 -6.32
CA TYR A 71 -3.05 0.96 -7.58
C TYR A 71 -4.58 1.08 -7.62
N GLU A 72 -5.24 1.19 -6.47
CA GLU A 72 -6.70 1.40 -6.37
C GLU A 72 -7.10 2.84 -6.73
N ILE A 73 -6.16 3.80 -6.69
CA ILE A 73 -6.43 5.21 -6.99
C ILE A 73 -6.72 5.36 -8.50
N PRO A 74 -7.88 5.93 -8.88
CA PRO A 74 -8.20 6.18 -10.29
C PRO A 74 -7.16 7.10 -10.95
N CYS A 75 -6.76 6.76 -12.18
CA CYS A 75 -5.81 7.53 -12.99
C CYS A 75 -4.42 7.76 -12.35
N VAL A 76 -4.04 6.96 -11.34
CA VAL A 76 -2.74 7.07 -10.67
C VAL A 76 -1.57 6.81 -11.63
N ASN A 77 -0.46 7.53 -11.40
CA ASN A 77 0.79 7.23 -12.06
C ASN A 77 1.40 5.94 -11.51
N ARG A 78 1.22 4.83 -12.23
CA ARG A 78 1.74 3.51 -11.83
C ARG A 78 3.25 3.49 -11.63
N ALA A 79 4.01 4.22 -12.43
CA ALA A 79 5.46 4.28 -12.27
C ALA A 79 5.85 4.95 -10.94
N ALA A 80 5.07 5.92 -10.47
CA ALA A 80 5.25 6.53 -9.16
C ALA A 80 4.91 5.55 -8.02
N CYS A 81 3.81 4.79 -8.14
CA CYS A 81 3.48 3.72 -7.19
C CYS A 81 4.59 2.66 -7.13
N ASP A 82 5.09 2.19 -8.27
CA ASP A 82 6.15 1.18 -8.33
C ASP A 82 7.47 1.70 -7.72
N LEU A 83 7.78 2.99 -7.90
CA LEU A 83 8.95 3.61 -7.28
C LEU A 83 8.81 3.72 -5.75
N GLY A 84 7.64 4.12 -5.26
CA GLY A 84 7.31 4.11 -3.83
C GLY A 84 7.46 2.70 -3.24
N PHE A 85 6.92 1.70 -3.92
CA PHE A 85 7.06 0.30 -3.54
C PHE A 85 8.53 -0.14 -3.43
N LEU A 86 9.37 0.20 -4.40
CA LEU A 86 10.80 -0.11 -4.31
C LEU A 86 11.45 0.57 -3.10
N ARG A 87 11.10 1.83 -2.82
CA ARG A 87 11.64 2.56 -1.67
C ARG A 87 11.28 1.86 -0.36
N ASP A 88 10.01 1.54 -0.16
CA ASP A 88 9.53 0.91 1.07
C ASP A 88 10.17 -0.49 1.27
N LEU A 89 10.35 -1.25 0.18
CA LEU A 89 11.07 -2.52 0.25
C LEU A 89 12.56 -2.37 0.58
N LEU A 90 13.18 -1.26 0.19
CA LEU A 90 14.59 -0.98 0.51
C LEU A 90 14.73 -0.53 1.97
N ASP A 91 13.79 0.26 2.47
CA ASP A 91 13.76 0.71 3.87
C ASP A 91 13.55 -0.50 4.81
N ALA A 92 12.66 -1.43 4.44
CA ALA A 92 12.48 -2.68 5.18
C ALA A 92 13.75 -3.55 5.26
N CYS A 93 14.70 -3.38 4.32
CA CYS A 93 15.93 -4.16 4.32
C CYS A 93 16.91 -3.79 5.44
N ASP A 94 16.71 -2.67 6.13
CA ASP A 94 17.55 -2.28 7.26
C ASP A 94 17.32 -3.20 8.47
N ALA A 95 16.14 -3.81 8.58
CA ALA A 95 15.85 -4.86 9.56
C ALA A 95 16.34 -6.26 9.15
N SER A 96 16.96 -6.42 7.97
CA SER A 96 17.42 -7.72 7.49
C SER A 96 18.79 -8.08 8.05
N CYS A 97 18.97 -9.34 8.45
CA CYS A 97 20.30 -9.89 8.72
C CYS A 97 21.19 -9.99 7.45
N ARG A 98 20.62 -9.75 6.26
CA ARG A 98 21.33 -9.78 4.97
C ARG A 98 20.96 -8.58 4.08
N PRO A 99 21.30 -7.32 4.45
CA PRO A 99 20.80 -6.12 3.78
C PRO A 99 21.12 -6.06 2.28
N ALA A 100 22.34 -6.42 1.87
CA ALA A 100 22.72 -6.38 0.46
C ALA A 100 21.93 -7.38 -0.41
N ALA A 101 21.68 -8.59 0.11
CA ALA A 101 20.86 -9.57 -0.59
C ALA A 101 19.38 -9.19 -0.58
N CYS A 102 18.91 -8.57 0.52
CA CYS A 102 17.58 -8.00 0.62
C CYS A 102 17.35 -6.96 -0.47
N ARG A 103 18.24 -5.97 -0.62
CA ARG A 103 18.13 -4.94 -1.66
C ARG A 103 18.11 -5.50 -3.08
N ARG A 104 18.88 -6.55 -3.37
CA ARG A 104 18.83 -7.23 -4.67
C ARG A 104 17.47 -7.88 -4.94
N VAL A 105 16.87 -8.47 -3.91
CA VAL A 105 15.55 -9.08 -3.99
C VAL A 105 14.48 -8.02 -4.17
N SER A 106 14.53 -6.91 -3.42
CA SER A 106 13.59 -5.79 -3.55
C SER A 106 13.59 -5.23 -4.96
N ARG A 107 14.77 -5.08 -5.58
CA ARG A 107 14.90 -4.68 -6.99
C ARG A 107 14.29 -5.70 -7.97
N ARG A 108 14.38 -7.00 -7.69
CA ARG A 108 13.71 -8.03 -8.50
C ARG A 108 12.19 -7.94 -8.36
N MET A 109 11.66 -7.71 -7.16
CA MET A 109 10.23 -7.50 -6.94
C MET A 109 9.72 -6.28 -7.69
N TYR A 110 10.45 -5.16 -7.63
CA TYR A 110 10.18 -3.98 -8.45
C TYR A 110 10.17 -4.26 -9.96
N ALA A 111 11.15 -5.02 -10.46
CA ALA A 111 11.18 -5.41 -11.87
C ALA A 111 9.95 -6.26 -12.25
N MET A 112 9.52 -7.18 -11.37
CA MET A 112 8.33 -8.01 -11.60
C MET A 112 7.05 -7.19 -11.70
N VAL A 113 6.84 -6.18 -10.85
CA VAL A 113 5.63 -5.34 -10.94
C VAL A 113 5.64 -4.47 -12.20
N ARG A 114 6.81 -3.96 -12.61
CA ARG A 114 6.96 -3.19 -13.85
C ARG A 114 6.72 -4.00 -15.12
N LEU A 115 7.12 -5.27 -15.13
CA LEU A 115 6.97 -6.16 -16.28
C LEU A 115 5.60 -6.86 -16.28
N GLY A 116 5.14 -7.34 -15.13
CA GLY A 116 3.96 -8.17 -14.97
C GLY A 116 2.66 -7.42 -14.71
N GLY A 117 2.71 -6.22 -14.13
CA GLY A 117 1.53 -5.44 -13.74
C GLY A 117 0.64 -5.04 -14.91
N GLY A 118 1.20 -4.93 -16.11
CA GLY A 118 0.44 -4.69 -17.32
C GLY A 118 -0.32 -5.93 -17.82
N ILE A 119 0.28 -7.12 -17.73
CA ILE A 119 -0.24 -8.34 -18.37
C ILE A 119 -1.34 -8.97 -17.52
N ALA A 120 -1.12 -9.11 -16.21
CA ALA A 120 -2.08 -9.73 -15.30
C ALA A 120 -3.38 -8.91 -15.17
N ILE A 121 -3.27 -7.58 -15.08
CA ILE A 121 -4.44 -6.69 -14.98
C ILE A 121 -5.22 -6.62 -16.29
N ARG A 122 -4.53 -6.62 -17.45
CA ARG A 122 -5.20 -6.68 -18.76
C ARG A 122 -5.89 -8.02 -19.00
N ALA A 123 -5.36 -9.12 -18.45
CA ALA A 123 -6.03 -10.42 -18.50
C ALA A 123 -7.27 -10.45 -17.59
N TRP A 124 -7.14 -10.00 -16.34
CA TRP A 124 -8.27 -9.97 -15.39
C TRP A 124 -9.39 -9.02 -15.83
N ARG A 125 -9.10 -7.80 -16.31
CA ARG A 125 -10.15 -6.89 -16.81
C ARG A 125 -10.94 -7.47 -17.99
N ARG A 126 -10.32 -8.31 -18.82
CA ARG A 126 -10.96 -8.96 -19.97
C ARG A 126 -11.85 -10.15 -19.60
N SER A 127 -11.68 -10.75 -18.42
CA SER A 127 -12.56 -11.83 -17.96
C SER A 127 -13.80 -11.35 -17.20
N GLN A 128 -13.90 -10.03 -16.96
CA GLN A 128 -14.97 -9.40 -16.19
C GLN A 128 -16.02 -8.70 -17.08
N GLY A 129 -15.89 -8.81 -18.41
CA GLY A 129 -16.82 -8.31 -19.42
C GLY A 129 -16.99 -9.34 -20.52
#